data_AF-A0A939D1B8-F1
#
_entry.id   AF-A0A939D1B8-F1
#
_cell.length_a   1.000
_cell.length_b   1.000
_cell.length_c   1.000
_cell.angle_alpha   90.00
_cell.angle_beta   90.00
_cell.angle_gamma   90.00
#
_symmetry.space_group_name_H-M   'P 1'
#
loop_
_entity.id
_entity.type
_entity.pdbx_description
1 polymer ?
#
loop_
_entity_poly.entity_id
_entity_poly.type
_entity_poly.pdbx_seq_one_letter_code
_entity_poly.pdbx_strand_id
1 'polypeptide(L)' 'MAASVTTVATTLEGQLWELAVRMQNAELADTTNNPNNIQTAIDTENRTVSITFSAPATFAVSSAGALVASPTAYLP' A
#
# COMPACT_ATOMS: atom_id res chain seq x y z
N MET A 1 12.95 -8.48 0.50
CA MET A 1 12.79 -7.24 -0.28
C MET A 1 11.63 -7.51 -1.23
N ALA A 2 10.48 -6.88 -0.98
CA ALA A 2 9.29 -7.09 -1.80
C ALA A 2 9.62 -6.79 -3.28
N ALA A 3 9.26 -7.71 -4.17
CA ALA A 3 9.50 -7.57 -5.60
C ALA A 3 8.76 -6.34 -6.14
N SER A 4 9.41 -5.56 -7.01
CA SER A 4 8.77 -4.43 -7.69
C SER A 4 7.56 -4.92 -8.50
N VAL A 5 6.38 -4.36 -8.23
CA VAL A 5 5.16 -4.68 -8.96
C VAL A 5 5.21 -4.03 -10.34
N THR A 6 5.40 -4.82 -11.39
CA THR A 6 5.28 -4.34 -12.77
C THR A 6 3.81 -4.21 -13.15
N THR A 7 3.34 -2.98 -13.29
CA THR A 7 1.99 -2.63 -13.78
C THR A 7 1.94 -2.67 -15.31
N VAL A 8 0.80 -3.08 -15.87
CA VAL A 8 0.57 -3.20 -17.32
C VAL A 8 -0.28 -2.04 -17.84
N ALA A 9 -1.01 -1.35 -16.96
CA ALA A 9 -1.79 -0.17 -17.33
C ALA A 9 -0.91 0.96 -17.90
N THR A 10 -1.44 1.65 -18.91
CA THR A 10 -0.78 2.79 -19.58
C THR A 10 -1.17 4.14 -18.98
N THR A 11 -2.19 4.18 -18.13
CA THR A 11 -2.63 5.37 -17.39
C THR A 11 -2.19 5.28 -15.93
N LEU A 12 -1.86 6.42 -15.32
CA LEU A 12 -1.40 6.47 -13.94
C LEU A 12 -2.45 5.92 -12.96
N GLU A 13 -3.72 6.22 -13.22
CA GLU A 13 -4.86 5.76 -12.42
C GLU A 13 -5.02 4.23 -12.52
N GLY A 14 -4.81 3.67 -13.72
CA GLY A 14 -4.85 2.22 -13.93
C GLY A 14 -3.69 1.50 -13.25
N GLN A 15 -2.50 2.12 -13.24
CA GLN A 15 -1.34 1.57 -12.54
C GLN A 15 -1.54 1.57 -11.02
N LEU A 16 -2.12 2.66 -10.48
CA LEU A 16 -2.48 2.75 -9.06
C LEU A 16 -3.53 1.71 -8.67
N TRP A 17 -4.53 1.48 -9.53
CA TRP A 17 -5.52 0.43 -9.32
C TRP A 17 -4.90 -0.97 -9.30
N GLU A 18 -4.06 -1.30 -10.28
CA GLU A 18 -3.37 -2.60 -10.33
C GLU A 18 -2.49 -2.84 -9.11
N LEU A 19 -1.80 -1.80 -8.64
CA LEU A 19 -0.99 -1.88 -7.43
C LEU A 19 -1.88 -2.15 -6.20
N ALA A 20 -2.96 -1.39 -6.03
CA ALA A 20 -3.87 -1.54 -4.89
C ALA A 20 -4.47 -2.96 -4.82
N VAL A 21 -4.94 -3.49 -5.94
CA VAL A 21 -5.51 -4.85 -6.01
C VAL A 21 -4.45 -5.91 -5.71
N ARG A 22 -3.24 -5.77 -6.26
CA ARG A 22 -2.16 -6.74 -6.00
C ARG A 22 -1.72 -6.73 -4.55
N MET A 23 -1.63 -5.57 -3.94
CA MET A 23 -1.25 -5.49 -2.54
C MET A 23 -2.37 -5.97 -1.60
N GLN A 24 -3.65 -5.68 -1.89
CA GLN A 24 -4.78 -6.24 -1.15
C GLN A 24 -4.79 -7.78 -1.22
N ASN A 25 -4.51 -8.35 -2.39
CA ASN A 25 -4.38 -9.80 -2.55
C ASN A 25 -3.18 -10.36 -1.78
N ALA A 26 -2.06 -9.63 -1.70
CA ALA A 26 -0.91 -10.03 -0.91
C ALA A 26 -1.21 -10.01 0.60
N GLU A 27 -1.98 -9.03 1.08
CA GLU A 27 -2.49 -8.98 2.46
C GLU A 27 -3.40 -10.16 2.78
N LEU A 28 -4.32 -10.50 1.87
CA LEU A 28 -5.21 -11.64 2.01
C LEU A 28 -4.47 -12.99 1.98
N ALA A 29 -3.33 -13.04 1.28
CA ALA A 29 -2.48 -14.23 1.19
C ALA A 29 -1.60 -14.43 2.44
N ASP A 30 -1.34 -13.38 3.22
CA ASP A 30 -0.66 -13.48 4.51
C ASP A 30 -1.62 -13.94 5.61
N THR A 31 -1.70 -15.27 5.77
CA THR A 31 -2.54 -15.91 6.79
C THR A 31 -2.06 -15.69 8.23
N THR A 32 -0.87 -15.12 8.43
CA THR A 32 -0.24 -14.98 9.75
C THR A 32 -0.72 -13.72 10.46
N ASN A 33 -0.74 -12.59 9.76
CA ASN A 33 -1.10 -11.29 10.35
C ASN A 33 -2.35 -10.66 9.73
N ASN A 34 -2.79 -11.09 8.52
CA ASN A 34 -3.90 -10.50 7.75
C ASN A 34 -4.07 -8.97 7.97
N PRO A 35 -3.01 -8.16 7.76
CA PRO A 35 -3.12 -6.73 7.96
C PRO A 35 -4.09 -6.14 6.93
N ASN A 36 -5.15 -5.48 7.39
CA ASN A 36 -6.11 -4.79 6.50
C ASN A 36 -5.67 -3.33 6.30
N ASN A 37 -4.49 -3.14 5.73
CA ASN A 37 -3.90 -1.82 5.54
C ASN A 37 -4.25 -1.21 4.18
N ILE A 38 -4.80 -2.01 3.26
CA ILE A 38 -5.21 -1.57 1.93
C ILE A 38 -6.70 -1.78 1.73
N GLN A 39 -7.42 -0.68 1.68
CA GLN A 39 -8.86 -0.66 1.47
C GLN A 39 -9.19 0.05 0.17
N THR A 40 -10.03 -0.60 -0.62
CA THR A 40 -10.47 -0.05 -1.90
C THR A 40 -11.98 0.05 -1.92
N ALA A 41 -12.50 1.27 -2.04
CA ALA A 41 -13.92 1.56 -2.16
C ALA A 41 -14.22 2.03 -3.57
N ILE A 42 -15.15 1.35 -4.24
CA ILE A 42 -15.61 1.70 -5.58
C ILE A 42 -17.01 2.29 -5.43
N ASP A 43 -17.14 3.58 -5.75
CA ASP A 43 -18.43 4.24 -5.88
C ASP A 43 -18.79 4.30 -7.36
N THR A 44 -19.71 3.42 -7.76
CA THR A 44 -20.18 3.32 -9.15
C THR A 44 -21.14 4.45 -9.54
N GLU A 45 -21.79 5.09 -8.57
CA GLU A 45 -22.72 6.20 -8.81
C GLU A 45 -21.93 7.47 -9.11
N ASN A 46 -20.92 7.76 -8.29
CA ASN A 46 -20.05 8.93 -8.48
C ASN A 46 -18.88 8.66 -9.44
N ARG A 47 -18.72 7.41 -9.92
CA ARG A 47 -17.64 6.96 -10.81
C ARG A 47 -16.25 7.21 -10.21
N THR A 48 -16.13 7.09 -8.89
CA THR A 48 -14.90 7.33 -8.14
C THR A 48 -14.37 6.06 -7.51
N VAL A 49 -13.06 5.91 -7.52
CA VAL A 49 -12.36 4.83 -6.82
C VAL A 49 -11.50 5.46 -5.74
N SER A 50 -11.74 5.08 -4.48
CA SER A 50 -10.98 5.53 -3.32
C SER A 50 -10.10 4.41 -2.83
N ILE A 51 -8.78 4.62 -2.88
CA ILE A 51 -7.76 3.70 -2.38
C ILE A 51 -7.19 4.30 -1.09
N THR A 52 -7.29 3.58 0.02
CA THR A 52 -6.68 3.95 1.30
C THR A 52 -5.53 2.99 1.58
N PHE A 53 -4.32 3.53 1.72
CA PHE A 53 -3.11 2.77 2.02
C PHE A 53 -2.55 3.22 3.39
N SER A 54 -2.37 2.27 4.30
CA SER A 54 -1.83 2.51 5.64
C SER A 54 -0.50 1.77 5.84
N ALA A 55 0.63 2.44 5.61
CA ALA A 55 1.93 1.83 5.89
C ALA A 55 2.35 2.03 7.36
N PRO A 56 2.77 0.96 8.07
CA PRO A 56 3.40 1.10 9.36
C PRO A 56 4.78 1.75 9.21
N ALA A 57 4.92 2.99 9.66
CA ALA A 57 6.20 3.71 9.72
C ALA A 57 6.67 3.82 11.17
N THR A 58 7.98 3.61 11.39
CA THR A 58 8.63 3.88 12.68
C THR A 58 9.27 5.26 12.62
N PHE A 59 8.99 6.09 13.61
CA PHE A 59 9.56 7.43 13.71
C PHE A 59 10.66 7.42 14.77
N ALA A 60 11.87 7.79 14.38
CA ALA A 60 13.02 7.93 15.28
C ALA A 60 13.63 9.32 15.11
N VAL A 61 14.12 9.91 16.20
CA VAL A 61 14.87 11.17 16.13
C VAL A 61 16.34 10.83 15.89
N SER A 62 16.91 11.32 14.80
CA SER A 62 18.34 11.15 14.50
C SER A 62 19.18 11.90 15.53
N SER A 63 20.45 11.51 15.67
CA SER A 63 21.41 12.21 16.53
C SER A 63 21.63 13.69 16.16
N ALA A 64 21.16 14.12 14.99
CA ALA A 64 21.16 15.51 14.53
C ALA A 64 19.83 16.25 14.79
N GLY A 65 18.87 15.63 15.51
CA GLY A 65 17.57 16.21 15.83
C GLY A 65 16.53 16.13 14.71
N ALA A 66 16.80 15.39 13.63
CA ALA A 66 15.83 15.22 12.54
C ALA A 66 14.87 14.06 12.84
N LEU A 67 13.58 14.25 12.58
CA LEU A 67 12.60 13.16 12.55
C LEU A 67 12.85 12.29 11.32
N VAL A 68 13.23 11.03 11.54
CA VAL A 68 13.42 10.01 10.52
C VAL A 68 12.23 9.06 10.57
N ALA A 69 11.44 9.04 9.51
CA ALA A 69 10.38 8.07 9.31
C ALA A 69 10.93 6.91 8.47
N SER A 70 11.06 5.73 9.08
CA SER A 70 11.49 4.51 8.41
C SER A 70 10.27 3.62 8.18
N PRO A 71 9.84 3.40 6.92
CA PRO A 71 8.76 2.47 6.62
C PRO A 71 9.17 1.05 7.01
N THR A 72 8.29 0.37 7.73
CA THR A 72 8.51 -1.01 8.19
C THR A 72 7.92 -1.94 7.14
N ALA A 73 8.73 -2.87 6.61
CA ALA A 73 8.22 -3.91 5.73
C ALA A 73 7.28 -4.82 6.53
N TYR A 74 6.02 -4.90 6.12
CA TYR A 74 4.98 -5.67 6.82
C TYR A 74 4.41 -6.82 5.98
N LEU A 75 4.75 -6.87 4.70
CA LEU A 75 4.50 -8.01 3.82
C LEU A 75 5.85 -8.65 3.44
N PRO A 76 5.94 -10.00 3.42
CA PRO A 76 7.17 -10.74 3.11
C PRO A 76 7.67 -10.54 1.67
#